data_AF-A0AAD4DWE0-F1
#
_entry.id   AF-A0AAD4DWE0-F1
#
_cell.length_a   1.000
_cell.length_b   1.000
_cell.length_c   1.000
_cell.angle_alpha   90.00
_cell.angle_beta   90.00
_cell.angle_gamma   90.00
#
_symmetry.space_group_name_H-M   'P 1'
#
loop_
_entity.id
_entity.type
_entity.pdbx_description
1 polymer ?
#
loop_
_entity_poly.entity_id
_entity_poly.type
_entity_poly.pdbx_seq_one_letter_code
_entity_poly.pdbx_strand_id
1 'polypeptide(L)'
;MALLTNDPNLDLCPNFTCATFQDSRLPLLSPNVDEDQAAVILCTTWLATNSTLKIRWQQQLDAAALETEARERALVEAEDQRRTAEDLQNIVLLEEERKKNKIHHIPIPDRPRPTRAAEPFLVADFALRKLDKAQFVELHYWTNKGLADTRCRDSFLVGLVETVFTLPYVGTFVAYIIKQSFHQLPV
;
A
#
# COMPACT_ATOMS: atom_id res chain seq x y z
N MET A 1 17.10 1.56 46.42
CA MET A 1 17.62 2.92 46.63
C MET A 1 16.52 3.90 46.25
N ALA A 2 16.34 4.99 46.99
CA ALA A 2 15.29 5.97 46.67
C ALA A 2 15.61 6.69 45.35
N LEU A 3 14.60 6.81 44.48
CA LEU A 3 14.70 7.60 43.25
C LEU A 3 14.73 9.09 43.59
N LEU A 4 15.50 9.86 42.82
CA LEU A 4 15.49 11.31 42.96
C LEU A 4 14.30 11.83 42.14
N THR A 5 13.59 12.82 42.69
CA THR A 5 12.41 13.41 42.02
C THR A 5 12.74 14.72 41.31
N ASN A 6 13.78 15.42 41.78
CA ASN A 6 14.23 16.70 41.24
C ASN A 6 15.64 16.58 40.68
N ASP A 7 15.94 17.36 39.64
CA ASP A 7 17.26 17.38 39.00
C ASP A 7 18.27 18.21 39.83
N PRO A 8 19.29 17.57 40.43
CA PRO A 8 20.31 18.25 41.23
C PRO A 8 21.23 19.16 40.39
N ASN A 9 21.16 19.10 39.06
CA ASN A 9 21.90 20.04 38.19
C ASN A 9 21.33 21.45 38.20
N LEU A 10 20.06 21.61 38.58
CA LEU A 10 19.39 22.91 38.67
C LEU A 10 19.64 23.61 40.00
N ASP A 11 20.11 22.89 41.00
CA ASP A 11 20.35 23.44 42.33
C ASP A 11 21.66 24.26 42.36
N LEU A 12 21.54 25.48 42.88
CA LEU A 12 22.66 26.38 43.16
C LEU A 12 23.06 26.27 44.63
N CYS A 13 24.35 26.44 44.90
CA CYS A 13 24.85 26.45 46.27
C CYS A 13 24.21 27.62 47.05
N PRO A 14 23.52 27.36 48.18
CA PRO A 14 22.97 28.42 49.00
C PRO A 14 24.08 29.33 49.54
N ASN A 15 23.78 30.62 49.69
CA ASN A 15 24.72 31.53 50.33
C ASN A 15 24.74 31.33 51.85
N PHE A 16 25.68 30.54 52.35
CA PHE A 16 25.84 30.22 53.77
C PHE A 16 26.35 31.38 54.64
N THR A 17 26.75 32.51 54.04
CA THR A 17 27.11 33.74 54.80
C THR A 17 25.88 34.51 55.27
N CYS A 18 24.69 34.23 54.73
CA CYS A 18 23.45 34.88 55.14
C CYS A 18 23.04 34.51 56.59
N ALA A 19 22.37 35.45 57.25
CA ALA A 19 21.85 35.26 58.61
C ALA A 19 20.89 34.05 58.74
N THR A 20 20.21 33.67 57.66
CA THR A 20 19.31 32.50 57.62
C THR A 20 20.01 31.17 57.93
N PHE A 21 21.33 31.08 57.74
CA PHE A 21 22.13 29.88 58.00
C PHE A 21 23.01 30.02 59.25
N GLN A 22 22.76 31.03 60.10
CA GLN A 22 23.53 31.24 61.33
C GLN A 22 23.45 30.03 62.27
N ASP A 23 22.25 29.44 62.43
CA ASP A 23 22.05 28.24 63.26
C ASP A 23 22.85 27.03 62.74
N SER A 24 23.06 26.93 61.43
CA SER A 24 23.87 25.88 60.82
C SER A 24 25.37 26.13 60.96
N ARG A 25 25.79 27.39 61.12
CA ARG A 25 27.20 27.80 61.32
C ARG A 25 27.63 27.68 62.78
N LEU A 26 26.73 27.98 63.72
CA LEU A 26 27.00 28.02 65.16
C LEU A 26 27.71 26.75 65.70
N PRO A 27 27.31 25.52 65.31
CA PRO A 27 27.96 24.29 65.77
C PRO A 27 29.38 24.08 65.22
N LEU A 28 29.75 24.79 64.15
CA LEU A 28 31.05 24.67 63.47
C LEU A 28 32.07 25.70 63.97
N LEU A 29 31.62 26.69 64.77
CA LEU A 29 32.49 27.70 65.35
C LEU A 29 33.36 27.07 66.44
N SER A 30 34.66 27.36 66.37
CA SER A 30 35.64 26.94 67.36
C SER A 30 36.69 28.04 67.49
N PRO A 31 37.57 28.03 68.51
CA PRO A 31 38.61 29.05 68.66
C PRO A 31 39.52 29.21 67.44
N ASN A 32 39.57 28.22 66.56
CA ASN A 32 40.39 28.20 65.35
C ASN A 32 39.58 28.37 64.05
N VAL A 33 38.24 28.47 64.12
CA VAL A 33 37.34 28.50 62.95
C VAL A 33 36.37 29.67 63.10
N ASP A 34 36.54 30.65 62.23
CA ASP A 34 35.69 31.84 62.14
C ASP A 34 34.40 31.58 61.35
N GLU A 35 33.44 32.51 61.41
CA GLU A 35 32.14 32.41 60.72
C GLU A 35 32.27 32.21 59.20
N ASP A 36 33.24 32.89 58.58
CA ASP A 36 33.51 32.76 57.15
C ASP A 36 34.03 31.35 56.81
N GLN A 37 34.88 30.79 57.68
CA GLN A 37 35.39 29.43 57.50
C GLN A 37 34.29 28.39 57.69
N ALA A 38 33.38 28.59 58.64
CA ALA A 38 32.21 27.74 58.82
C ALA A 38 31.30 27.75 57.57
N ALA A 39 31.08 28.92 56.96
CA ALA A 39 30.32 29.03 55.71
C ALA A 39 30.99 28.27 54.54
N VAL A 40 32.32 28.33 54.45
CA VAL A 40 33.09 27.57 53.45
C VAL A 40 32.97 26.06 53.67
N ILE A 41 33.01 25.59 54.92
CA ILE A 41 32.82 24.17 55.25
C ILE A 41 31.43 23.68 54.84
N LEU A 42 30.38 24.48 55.10
CA LEU A 42 29.01 24.15 54.65
C LEU A 42 28.91 24.12 53.12
N CYS A 43 29.51 25.10 52.43
CA CYS A 43 29.54 25.15 50.97
C CYS A 43 30.24 23.93 50.36
N THR A 44 31.41 23.56 50.88
CA THR A 44 32.16 22.38 50.42
C THR A 44 31.41 21.08 50.66
N THR A 45 30.77 20.94 51.83
CA THR A 45 29.92 19.78 52.17
C THR A 45 28.71 19.67 51.24
N TRP A 46 28.08 20.81 50.96
CA TRP A 46 26.96 20.88 50.03
C TRP A 46 27.39 20.49 48.61
N LEU A 47 28.53 21.00 48.13
CA LEU A 47 29.07 20.65 46.80
C LEU A 47 29.38 19.15 46.67
N ALA A 48 29.96 18.53 47.70
CA ALA A 48 30.24 17.10 47.72
C ALA A 48 28.94 16.26 47.68
N THR A 49 27.94 16.69 48.45
CA THR A 49 26.62 16.05 48.47
C THR A 49 25.91 16.20 47.13
N ASN A 50 25.88 17.42 46.57
CA ASN A 50 25.26 17.70 45.28
C ASN A 50 25.94 16.92 44.14
N SER A 51 27.28 16.84 44.15
CA SER A 51 28.02 16.03 43.17
C SER A 51 27.62 14.55 43.21
N THR A 52 27.43 14.00 44.41
CA THR A 52 26.95 12.61 44.58
C THR A 52 25.52 12.44 44.06
N LEU A 53 24.65 13.43 44.30
CA LEU A 53 23.28 13.42 43.79
C LEU A 53 23.25 13.49 42.26
N LYS A 54 24.11 14.32 41.63
CA LYS A 54 24.26 14.40 40.17
C LYS A 54 24.68 13.07 39.56
N ILE A 55 25.64 12.38 40.17
CA ILE A 55 26.05 11.04 39.72
C ILE A 55 24.87 10.07 39.80
N ARG A 56 24.13 10.07 40.92
CA ARG A 56 22.96 9.21 41.09
C ARG A 56 21.86 9.53 40.07
N TRP A 57 21.63 10.81 39.81
CA TRP A 57 20.66 11.26 38.81
C TRP A 57 21.04 10.76 37.42
N GLN A 58 22.31 10.90 37.03
CA GLN A 58 22.80 10.40 35.75
C GLN A 58 22.63 8.88 35.65
N GLN A 59 22.95 8.13 36.70
CA GLN A 59 22.74 6.68 36.74
C GLN A 59 21.26 6.29 36.55
N GLN A 60 20.32 7.09 37.06
CA GLN A 60 18.89 6.85 36.85
C GLN A 60 18.48 7.09 35.39
N LEU A 61 19.00 8.15 34.77
CA LEU A 61 18.76 8.44 33.35
C LEU A 61 19.34 7.33 32.47
N ASP A 62 20.57 6.90 32.73
CA ASP A 62 21.24 5.85 31.96
C ASP A 62 20.51 4.51 32.10
N ALA A 63 20.06 4.17 33.32
CA ALA A 63 19.28 2.96 33.57
C ALA A 63 17.93 2.99 32.85
N ALA A 64 17.23 4.13 32.89
CA ALA A 64 15.97 4.30 32.19
C ALA A 64 16.14 4.20 30.67
N ALA A 65 17.20 4.81 30.12
CA ALA A 65 17.53 4.71 28.70
C ALA A 65 17.79 3.25 28.29
N LEU A 66 18.59 2.52 29.06
CA LEU A 66 18.88 1.10 28.79
C LEU A 66 17.61 0.23 28.86
N GLU A 67 16.72 0.49 29.82
CA GLU A 67 15.44 -0.22 29.92
C GLU A 67 14.54 0.06 28.70
N THR A 68 14.48 1.32 28.25
CA THR A 68 13.71 1.66 27.05
C THR A 68 14.26 0.97 25.80
N GLU A 69 15.58 0.98 25.60
CA GLU A 69 16.20 0.30 24.46
C GLU A 69 16.00 -1.22 24.52
N ALA A 70 16.12 -1.83 25.70
CA ALA A 70 15.90 -3.26 25.87
C ALA A 70 14.45 -3.64 25.55
N ARG A 71 13.49 -2.79 25.96
CA ARG A 71 12.07 -2.98 25.64
C ARG A 71 11.81 -2.86 24.14
N GLU A 72 12.40 -1.88 23.47
CA GLU A 72 12.27 -1.72 22.02
C GLU A 72 12.85 -2.92 21.27
N ARG A 73 14.06 -3.37 21.66
CA ARG A 73 14.67 -4.57 21.09
C ARG A 73 13.81 -5.82 21.27
N ALA A 74 13.25 -6.00 22.46
CA ALA A 74 12.36 -7.14 22.74
C ALA A 74 11.07 -7.11 21.90
N LEU A 75 10.52 -5.91 21.63
CA LEU A 75 9.35 -5.78 20.76
C LEU A 75 9.65 -6.13 19.30
N VAL A 76 10.80 -5.68 18.79
CA VAL A 76 11.24 -6.01 17.43
C VAL A 76 11.48 -7.51 17.29
N GLU A 77 12.20 -8.10 18.25
CA GLU A 77 12.48 -9.54 18.24
C GLU A 77 11.18 -10.37 18.34
N ALA A 78 10.23 -9.97 19.18
CA ALA A 78 8.94 -10.64 19.28
C ALA A 78 8.14 -10.57 17.97
N GLU A 79 8.17 -9.45 17.26
CA GLU A 79 7.51 -9.30 15.97
C GLU A 79 8.17 -10.15 14.88
N ASP A 80 9.50 -10.22 14.84
CA ASP A 80 10.23 -11.08 13.91
C ASP A 80 9.98 -12.57 14.20
N GLN A 81 9.95 -12.97 15.48
CA GLN A 81 9.57 -14.32 15.89
C GLN A 81 8.13 -14.65 15.48
N ARG A 82 7.20 -13.69 15.61
CA ARG A 82 5.82 -13.87 15.17
C ARG A 82 5.73 -14.07 13.66
N ARG A 83 6.41 -13.23 12.88
CA ARG A 83 6.43 -13.34 11.41
C ARG A 83 7.02 -14.66 10.94
N THR A 84 8.15 -15.05 11.50
CA THR A 84 8.79 -16.34 11.16
C THR A 84 7.91 -17.53 11.53
N ALA A 85 7.19 -17.47 12.66
CA ALA A 85 6.20 -18.49 13.01
C ALA A 85 5.01 -18.53 12.05
N GLU A 86 4.48 -17.37 11.65
CA GLU A 86 3.40 -17.25 10.66
C GLU A 86 3.84 -17.80 9.28
N ASP A 87 5.06 -17.49 8.84
CA ASP A 87 5.63 -18.00 7.59
C ASP A 87 5.77 -19.53 7.61
N LEU A 88 6.28 -20.08 8.72
CA LEU A 88 6.37 -21.54 8.89
C LEU A 88 4.99 -22.20 8.88
N GLN A 89 4.00 -21.60 9.56
CA GLN A 89 2.62 -22.10 9.54
C GLN A 89 2.04 -22.06 8.12
N ASN A 90 2.24 -20.95 7.39
CA ASN A 90 1.78 -20.82 6.01
C ASN A 90 2.41 -21.87 5.09
N ILE A 91 3.72 -22.13 5.22
CA ILE A 91 4.41 -23.18 4.45
C ILE A 91 3.78 -24.55 4.74
N VAL A 92 3.56 -24.89 6.01
CA VAL A 92 2.94 -26.16 6.40
C VAL A 92 1.53 -26.28 5.82
N LEU A 93 0.71 -25.23 5.94
CA LEU A 93 -0.65 -25.20 5.37
C LEU A 93 -0.64 -25.39 3.86
N LEU A 94 0.25 -24.70 3.13
CA LEU A 94 0.38 -24.86 1.68
C LEU A 94 0.80 -26.29 1.29
N GLU A 95 1.68 -26.92 2.05
CA GLU A 95 2.06 -28.31 1.81
C GLU A 95 0.90 -29.28 2.06
N GLU A 96 0.13 -29.07 3.12
CA GLU A 96 -1.07 -29.87 3.41
C GLU A 96 -2.13 -29.71 2.32
N GLU A 97 -2.39 -28.49 1.88
CA GLU A 97 -3.31 -28.22 0.78
C GLU A 97 -2.83 -28.86 -0.52
N ARG A 98 -1.53 -28.77 -0.84
CA ARG A 98 -0.95 -29.45 -2.01
C ARG A 98 -1.09 -30.98 -1.92
N LYS A 99 -0.95 -31.57 -0.72
CA LYS A 99 -1.13 -33.01 -0.51
C LYS A 99 -2.59 -33.43 -0.71
N LYS A 100 -3.56 -32.67 -0.20
CA LYS A 100 -5.00 -32.94 -0.33
C LYS A 100 -5.49 -32.73 -1.76
N ASN A 101 -5.06 -31.65 -2.43
CA ASN A 101 -5.49 -31.25 -3.77
C ASN A 101 -4.56 -31.73 -4.89
N LYS A 102 -3.90 -32.88 -4.70
CA LYS A 102 -2.94 -33.46 -5.67
C LYS A 102 -3.52 -33.65 -7.09
N ILE A 103 -4.82 -33.87 -7.20
CA ILE A 103 -5.52 -34.11 -8.48
C ILE A 103 -5.92 -32.78 -9.18
N HIS A 104 -6.13 -31.70 -8.42
CA HIS A 104 -6.57 -30.41 -8.96
C HIS A 104 -5.42 -29.44 -9.26
N HIS A 105 -4.22 -29.70 -8.75
CA HIS A 105 -2.99 -28.97 -9.08
C HIS A 105 -2.19 -29.64 -10.20
N ILE A 106 -2.84 -29.93 -11.31
CA ILE A 106 -2.14 -30.23 -12.57
C ILE A 106 -1.71 -28.87 -13.14
N PRO A 107 -0.40 -28.61 -13.35
CA PRO A 107 0.04 -27.40 -14.02
C PRO A 107 -0.74 -27.23 -15.32
N ILE A 108 -1.39 -26.09 -15.51
CA ILE A 108 -2.08 -25.81 -16.77
C ILE A 108 -0.99 -25.85 -17.85
N PRO A 109 -1.07 -26.78 -18.82
CA PRO A 109 -0.06 -26.86 -19.86
C PRO A 109 -0.04 -25.53 -20.60
N ASP A 110 1.15 -25.02 -20.89
CA ASP A 110 1.33 -23.83 -21.70
C ASP A 110 0.83 -24.14 -23.12
N ARG A 111 -0.45 -23.85 -23.34
CA ARG A 111 -1.11 -24.04 -24.62
C ARG A 111 -1.00 -22.72 -25.37
N PRO A 112 -0.54 -22.73 -26.64
CA PRO A 112 -0.56 -21.52 -27.44
C PRO A 112 -1.99 -20.97 -27.45
N ARG A 113 -2.11 -19.64 -27.33
CA ARG A 113 -3.40 -18.95 -27.45
C ARG A 113 -4.10 -19.47 -28.70
N PRO A 114 -5.37 -19.94 -28.63
CA PRO A 114 -6.07 -20.44 -29.80
C PRO A 114 -5.99 -19.41 -30.92
N THR A 115 -5.47 -19.81 -32.09
CA THR A 115 -5.25 -18.93 -33.25
C THR A 115 -6.54 -18.21 -33.68
N ARG A 116 -7.71 -18.81 -33.41
CA ARG A 116 -9.02 -18.21 -33.68
C ARG A 116 -9.37 -17.00 -32.80
N ALA A 117 -8.69 -16.82 -31.66
CA ALA A 117 -8.82 -15.60 -30.85
C ALA A 117 -8.10 -14.38 -31.48
N ALA A 118 -7.40 -14.57 -32.60
CA ALA A 118 -6.85 -13.49 -33.40
C ALA A 118 -7.85 -12.91 -34.42
N GLU A 119 -9.01 -13.56 -34.64
CA GLU A 119 -10.10 -12.94 -35.41
C GLU A 119 -10.96 -12.07 -34.50
N PRO A 120 -11.02 -10.73 -34.69
CA PRO A 120 -11.72 -9.82 -33.78
C PRO A 120 -13.25 -9.91 -33.79
N PHE A 121 -13.84 -10.85 -34.54
CA PHE A 121 -15.27 -10.84 -34.83
C PHE A 121 -16.07 -11.57 -33.74
N LEU A 122 -16.06 -11.02 -32.52
CA LEU A 122 -17.00 -11.42 -31.47
C LEU A 122 -18.43 -10.96 -31.78
N VAL A 123 -18.60 -9.98 -32.68
CA VAL A 123 -19.87 -9.36 -33.04
C VAL A 123 -19.89 -9.04 -34.54
N ALA A 124 -21.04 -9.19 -35.19
CA ALA A 124 -21.20 -8.76 -36.58
C ALA A 124 -21.13 -7.22 -36.72
N ASP A 125 -20.47 -6.70 -37.76
CA ASP A 125 -20.33 -5.26 -38.00
C ASP A 125 -21.69 -4.53 -38.08
N PHE A 126 -22.71 -5.20 -38.62
CA PHE A 126 -24.07 -4.67 -38.65
C PHE A 126 -24.63 -4.36 -37.25
N ALA A 127 -24.37 -5.24 -36.28
CA ALA A 127 -24.79 -5.05 -34.90
C ALA A 127 -24.04 -3.89 -34.26
N LEU A 128 -22.73 -3.76 -34.52
CA LEU A 128 -21.93 -2.62 -34.04
C LEU A 128 -22.47 -1.29 -34.57
N ARG A 129 -22.76 -1.18 -35.87
CA ARG A 129 -23.32 0.05 -36.48
C ARG A 129 -24.68 0.43 -35.92
N LYS A 130 -25.49 -0.54 -35.49
CA LYS A 130 -26.77 -0.27 -34.83
C LYS A 130 -26.59 0.18 -33.38
N LEU A 131 -25.62 -0.41 -32.65
CA LEU A 131 -25.27 0.04 -31.31
C LEU A 131 -24.73 1.47 -31.31
N ASP A 132 -23.92 1.87 -32.30
CA ASP A 132 -23.46 3.26 -32.45
C ASP A 132 -24.63 4.24 -32.62
N LYS A 133 -25.73 3.77 -33.22
CA LYS A 133 -26.96 4.53 -33.39
C LYS A 133 -27.93 4.38 -32.20
N ALA A 134 -27.49 3.75 -31.11
CA ALA A 134 -28.28 3.38 -29.94
C ALA A 134 -29.58 2.62 -30.28
N GLN A 135 -29.57 1.85 -31.37
CA GLN A 135 -30.71 1.05 -31.80
C GLN A 135 -30.67 -0.34 -31.18
N PHE A 136 -31.85 -0.92 -30.96
CA PHE A 136 -31.98 -2.29 -30.51
C PHE A 136 -31.37 -3.26 -31.52
N VAL A 137 -30.60 -4.23 -31.02
CA VAL A 137 -29.97 -5.28 -31.80
C VAL A 137 -30.26 -6.62 -31.15
N GLU A 138 -30.75 -7.57 -31.96
CA GLU A 138 -31.06 -8.91 -31.50
C GLU A 138 -29.80 -9.72 -31.17
N LEU A 139 -29.84 -10.44 -30.04
CA LEU A 139 -28.70 -11.23 -29.54
C LEU A 139 -28.19 -12.28 -30.54
N HIS A 140 -29.00 -12.65 -31.53
CA HIS A 140 -28.62 -13.55 -32.62
C HIS A 140 -27.34 -13.11 -33.34
N TYR A 141 -27.09 -11.81 -33.50
CA TYR A 141 -25.91 -11.27 -34.19
C TYR A 141 -24.57 -11.47 -33.46
N TRP A 142 -24.62 -11.94 -32.20
CA TRP A 142 -23.45 -12.32 -31.41
C TRP A 142 -23.15 -13.83 -31.47
N THR A 143 -23.98 -14.60 -32.16
CA THR A 143 -23.77 -16.03 -32.36
C THR A 143 -22.96 -16.30 -33.62
N ASN A 144 -22.26 -17.45 -33.67
CA ASN A 144 -21.53 -17.90 -34.86
C ASN A 144 -22.43 -17.95 -36.12
N LYS A 145 -23.72 -18.26 -35.95
CA LYS A 145 -24.70 -18.31 -37.03
C LYS A 145 -25.03 -16.90 -37.54
N GLY A 146 -25.33 -15.96 -36.64
CA GLY A 146 -25.59 -14.57 -37.01
C GLY A 146 -24.40 -13.88 -37.69
N LEU A 147 -23.17 -14.20 -37.27
CA LEU A 147 -21.93 -13.73 -37.91
C LEU A 147 -21.78 -14.24 -39.36
N ALA A 148 -22.15 -15.50 -39.62
CA ALA A 148 -22.12 -16.08 -40.96
C ALA A 148 -23.20 -15.47 -41.87
N ASP A 149 -24.41 -15.29 -41.34
CA ASP A 149 -25.53 -14.71 -42.08
C ASP A 149 -25.25 -13.25 -42.52
N THR A 150 -24.58 -12.45 -41.68
CA THR A 150 -24.18 -11.08 -42.05
C THR A 150 -23.07 -11.05 -43.09
N ARG A 151 -22.06 -11.93 -42.99
CA ARG A 151 -20.99 -12.03 -43.99
C ARG A 151 -21.54 -12.42 -45.37
N CYS A 152 -22.52 -13.32 -45.40
CA CYS A 152 -23.21 -13.73 -46.62
C CYS A 152 -24.09 -12.61 -47.22
N ARG A 153 -24.71 -11.77 -46.38
CA ARG A 153 -25.47 -10.59 -46.83
C ARG A 153 -24.58 -9.46 -47.34
N ASP A 154 -23.47 -9.17 -46.68
CA ASP A 154 -22.55 -8.11 -47.10
C ASP A 154 -21.89 -8.43 -48.44
N SER A 155 -21.64 -9.71 -48.73
CA SER A 155 -21.17 -10.16 -50.06
C SER A 155 -22.24 -10.08 -51.16
N PHE A 156 -23.53 -10.00 -50.80
CA PHE A 156 -24.65 -9.82 -51.73
C PHE A 156 -24.94 -8.35 -52.05
N LEU A 157 -24.49 -7.40 -51.21
CA LEU A 157 -24.76 -5.96 -51.36
C LEU A 157 -23.65 -5.17 -52.07
N VAL A 158 -22.55 -5.80 -52.48
CA VAL A 158 -21.51 -5.14 -53.32
C VAL A 158 -21.93 -5.02 -54.81
N GLY A 159 -23.17 -5.39 -55.15
CA GLY A 159 -23.69 -5.41 -56.53
C GLY A 159 -24.69 -4.30 -56.91
N LEU A 160 -24.81 -3.21 -56.15
CA LEU A 160 -25.69 -2.08 -56.48
C LEU A 160 -24.83 -0.83 -56.69
N VAL A 161 -24.32 -0.65 -57.92
CA VAL A 161 -23.67 0.59 -58.34
C VAL A 161 -24.76 1.55 -58.81
N GLU A 162 -24.98 2.64 -58.07
CA GLU A 162 -25.77 3.77 -58.55
C GLU A 162 -24.99 4.52 -59.61
N THR A 163 -25.29 4.30 -60.89
CA THR A 163 -24.84 5.16 -61.98
C THR A 163 -25.94 6.17 -62.31
N VAL A 164 -25.84 7.37 -61.75
CA VAL A 164 -26.69 8.51 -62.13
C VAL A 164 -26.21 9.06 -63.47
N PHE A 165 -26.99 8.84 -64.53
CA PHE A 165 -26.75 9.44 -65.85
C PHE A 165 -27.57 10.72 -65.99
N THR A 166 -26.91 11.88 -65.95
CA THR A 166 -27.55 13.18 -66.19
C THR A 166 -27.43 13.53 -67.68
N LEU A 167 -28.52 13.47 -68.44
CA LEU A 167 -28.58 14.02 -69.80
C LEU A 167 -29.29 15.39 -69.76
N PRO A 168 -28.77 16.42 -70.47
CA PRO A 168 -29.14 17.82 -70.22
C PRO A 168 -30.46 18.29 -70.86
N TYR A 169 -31.27 17.41 -71.45
CA TYR A 169 -32.54 17.80 -72.03
C TYR A 169 -33.52 16.63 -71.92
N VAL A 170 -34.68 16.89 -71.28
CA VAL A 170 -35.79 15.97 -71.00
C VAL A 170 -35.58 15.06 -69.77
N GLY A 171 -36.11 15.50 -68.61
CA GLY A 171 -36.68 14.70 -67.50
C GLY A 171 -35.91 13.50 -66.92
N THR A 172 -35.78 13.47 -65.59
CA THR A 172 -35.21 12.34 -64.83
C THR A 172 -36.00 11.05 -65.08
N PHE A 173 -35.37 10.04 -65.68
CA PHE A 173 -35.91 8.67 -65.76
C PHE A 173 -35.14 7.75 -64.81
N VAL A 174 -35.86 7.15 -63.85
CA VAL A 174 -35.36 6.04 -63.04
C VAL A 174 -35.69 4.74 -63.76
N ALA A 175 -34.71 4.15 -64.44
CA ALA A 175 -34.87 2.84 -65.05
C ALA A 175 -34.33 1.75 -64.11
N TYR A 176 -35.22 0.87 -63.62
CA TYR A 176 -34.84 -0.34 -62.88
C TYR A 176 -34.61 -1.48 -63.88
N ILE A 177 -33.35 -1.87 -64.12
CA ILE A 177 -33.05 -3.13 -64.82
C ILE A 177 -32.93 -4.24 -63.77
N ILE A 178 -33.97 -5.06 -63.64
CA ILE A 178 -33.93 -6.28 -62.82
C ILE A 178 -33.23 -7.37 -63.64
N LYS A 179 -31.96 -7.66 -63.33
CA LYS A 179 -31.26 -8.81 -63.93
C LYS A 179 -31.57 -10.06 -63.11
N GLN A 180 -32.55 -10.85 -63.54
CA GLN A 180 -32.93 -12.11 -62.92
C GLN A 180 -31.93 -13.20 -63.33
N SER A 181 -30.96 -13.50 -62.47
CA SER A 181 -30.00 -14.60 -62.71
C SER A 181 -30.52 -15.90 -62.08
N PHE A 182 -30.97 -16.80 -62.95
CA PHE A 182 -31.22 -18.21 -62.68
C PHE A 182 -29.88 -18.92 -62.42
N HIS A 183 -29.74 -19.70 -61.35
CA HIS A 183 -28.78 -20.81 -61.36
C HIS A 183 -29.17 -21.96 -60.41
N GLN A 184 -28.92 -23.15 -60.93
CA GLN A 184 -29.38 -24.49 -60.54
C GLN A 184 -28.80 -25.01 -59.21
N LEU A 185 -29.61 -25.83 -58.52
CA LEU A 185 -29.21 -26.71 -57.42
C LEU A 185 -28.47 -27.95 -57.97
N PRO A 186 -27.41 -28.45 -57.32
CA PRO A 186 -26.84 -29.74 -57.65
C PRO A 186 -27.48 -30.87 -56.79
N VAL A 187 -27.66 -32.03 -57.42
CA VAL A 187 -27.77 -33.36 -56.77
C VAL A 187 -26.39 -34.00 -56.77
#